data_AF-A0A7V0R4L6-F1
#
_entry.id   AF-A0A7V0R4L6-F1
#
_cell.length_a   1.000
_cell.length_b   1.000
_cell.length_c   1.000
_cell.angle_alpha   90.00
_cell.angle_beta   90.00
_cell.angle_gamma   90.00
#
_symmetry.space_group_name_H-M   'P 1'
#
loop_
_entity.id
_entity.type
_entity.pdbx_description
1 polymer ?
#
loop_
_entity_poly.entity_id
_entity_poly.type
_entity_poly.pdbx_seq_one_letter_code
_entity_poly.pdbx_strand_id
1 'polypeptide(L)'
;MNPHKKKTDYSRYLKEIYKLLVRAFGPQHWWPGDTPFEVAVGAILTQNTNWGNVEKAINNLKKSRALSAKALYKIQDKRLASLIRPAGYYNI
;
A
#
# COMPACT_ATOMS: atom_id res chain seq x y z
N MET A 1 -25.53 44.37 -0.92
CA MET A 1 -24.98 43.88 -2.20
C MET A 1 -23.53 43.47 -1.95
N ASN A 2 -23.18 42.19 -2.09
CA ASN A 2 -21.76 41.77 -2.04
C ASN A 2 -21.48 40.88 -3.28
N PRO A 3 -20.79 41.41 -4.29
CA PRO A 3 -20.70 40.78 -5.60
C PRO A 3 -19.61 39.69 -5.61
N HIS A 4 -20.02 38.46 -5.91
CA HIS A 4 -19.18 37.39 -6.46
C HIS A 4 -17.95 36.96 -5.63
N LYS A 5 -18.16 36.09 -4.63
CA LYS A 5 -17.18 35.03 -4.36
C LYS A 5 -17.09 34.17 -5.64
N LYS A 6 -16.09 34.42 -6.50
CA LYS A 6 -15.79 33.55 -7.65
C LYS A 6 -15.65 32.12 -7.13
N LYS A 7 -16.51 31.20 -7.57
CA LYS A 7 -16.35 29.76 -7.29
C LYS A 7 -15.00 29.35 -7.85
N THR A 8 -14.03 29.08 -6.97
CA THR A 8 -12.74 28.51 -7.34
C THR A 8 -12.98 27.23 -8.12
N ASP A 9 -12.46 27.13 -9.34
CA ASP A 9 -12.52 25.90 -10.12
C ASP A 9 -11.44 24.92 -9.62
N TYR A 10 -11.74 24.25 -8.52
CA TYR A 10 -10.87 23.23 -7.92
C TYR A 10 -10.55 22.10 -8.91
N SER A 11 -11.45 21.78 -9.85
CA SER A 11 -11.23 20.76 -10.86
C SER A 11 -10.05 21.12 -11.78
N ARG A 12 -9.98 22.40 -12.19
CA ARG A 12 -8.83 22.90 -12.97
C ARG A 12 -7.52 22.77 -12.19
N TYR A 13 -7.48 23.24 -10.94
CA TYR A 13 -6.26 23.19 -10.13
C TYR A 13 -5.80 21.75 -9.86
N LEU A 14 -6.72 20.83 -9.54
CA LEU A 14 -6.39 19.42 -9.34
C LEU A 14 -5.80 18.79 -10.60
N LYS A 15 -6.34 19.12 -11.78
CA LYS A 15 -5.79 18.65 -13.07
C LYS A 15 -4.41 19.22 -13.36
N GLU A 16 -4.16 20.49 -13.04
CA GLU A 16 -2.84 21.11 -13.19
C GLU A 16 -1.81 20.47 -12.25
N ILE A 17 -2.16 20.28 -10.96
CA ILE A 17 -1.31 19.57 -9.98
C ILE A 17 -1.00 18.16 -10.46
N TYR A 18 -2.02 17.40 -10.89
CA TYR A 18 -1.83 16.04 -11.41
C TYR A 18 -0.85 16.02 -12.60
N LYS A 19 -1.02 16.91 -13.59
CA LYS A 19 -0.12 16.99 -14.74
C LYS A 19 1.32 17.31 -14.35
N LEU A 20 1.52 18.22 -13.39
CA LEU A 20 2.85 18.58 -12.89
C LEU A 20 3.52 17.39 -12.21
N LEU A 21 2.80 16.69 -11.32
CA LEU A 21 3.30 15.50 -10.63
C LEU A 21 3.61 14.36 -11.61
N VAL A 22 2.71 14.09 -12.55
CA VAL A 22 2.95 13.05 -13.58
C VAL A 22 4.13 13.39 -14.48
N ARG A 23 4.33 14.67 -14.84
CA ARG A 23 5.50 15.08 -15.64
C ARG A 23 6.81 14.91 -14.85
N ALA A 24 6.81 15.26 -13.57
CA ALA A 24 8.01 15.22 -12.74
C ALA A 24 8.41 13.80 -12.35
N PHE A 25 7.43 12.93 -12.06
CA PHE A 25 7.67 11.61 -11.49
C PHE A 25 7.32 10.45 -12.44
N GLY A 26 6.54 10.69 -13.49
CA GLY A 26 6.04 9.62 -14.37
C GLY A 26 5.06 8.67 -13.66
N PRO A 27 4.71 7.55 -14.31
CA PRO A 27 3.98 6.46 -13.66
C PRO A 27 4.80 5.89 -12.50
N GLN A 28 4.29 5.98 -11.29
CA GLN A 28 5.02 5.56 -10.10
C GLN A 28 4.81 4.09 -9.72
N HIS A 29 3.82 3.42 -10.32
CA HIS A 29 3.46 2.03 -10.01
C HIS A 29 3.29 1.77 -8.51
N TRP A 30 2.71 2.75 -7.79
CA TRP A 30 2.44 2.63 -6.36
C TRP A 30 1.59 1.40 -6.07
N TRP A 31 2.00 0.64 -5.05
CA TRP A 31 1.41 -0.65 -4.66
C TRP A 31 1.60 -1.76 -5.70
N PRO A 32 2.85 -2.11 -6.07
CA PRO A 32 3.10 -3.22 -6.97
C PRO A 32 2.70 -4.54 -6.31
N GLY A 33 2.16 -5.46 -7.12
CA GLY A 33 1.79 -6.80 -6.68
C GLY A 33 1.25 -7.62 -7.84
N ASP A 34 1.40 -8.94 -7.78
CA ASP A 34 0.99 -9.84 -8.87
C ASP A 34 -0.53 -10.06 -8.86
N THR A 35 -1.18 -9.83 -7.72
CA THR A 35 -2.61 -10.05 -7.53
C THR A 35 -3.25 -8.95 -6.67
N PRO A 36 -4.56 -8.68 -6.81
CA PRO A 36 -5.27 -7.77 -5.92
C PRO A 36 -5.16 -8.16 -4.44
N PHE A 37 -5.05 -9.46 -4.14
CA PHE A 37 -4.88 -9.94 -2.77
C PHE A 37 -3.51 -9.56 -2.19
N GLU A 38 -2.45 -9.69 -2.99
CA GLU A 38 -1.12 -9.22 -2.60
C GLU A 38 -1.11 -7.72 -2.33
N VAL A 39 -1.74 -6.93 -3.20
CA VAL A 39 -1.88 -5.47 -3.02
C VAL A 39 -2.58 -5.15 -1.70
N ALA A 40 -3.66 -5.86 -1.38
CA ALA A 40 -4.39 -5.67 -0.11
C ALA A 40 -3.53 -6.05 1.11
N VAL A 41 -2.80 -7.17 1.06
CA VAL A 41 -1.88 -7.57 2.13
C VAL A 41 -0.76 -6.55 2.29
N GLY A 42 -0.20 -6.04 1.19
CA GLY A 42 0.80 -4.97 1.21
C GLY A 42 0.28 -3.70 1.86
N ALA A 43 -0.93 -3.26 1.50
CA ALA A 43 -1.58 -2.10 2.12
C ALA A 43 -1.77 -2.26 3.63
N ILE A 44 -2.16 -3.46 4.10
CA ILE A 44 -2.28 -3.78 5.53
C ILE A 44 -0.91 -3.73 6.21
N LEU A 45 0.13 -4.28 5.59
CA LEU A 45 1.46 -4.36 6.19
C LEU A 45 2.21 -3.01 6.22
N THR A 46 1.83 -2.03 5.40
CA THR A 46 2.43 -0.68 5.42
C THR A 46 2.13 0.10 6.70
N GLN A 47 1.12 -0.33 7.47
CA GLN A 47 0.79 0.26 8.76
C GLN A 47 2.01 0.14 9.71
N ASN A 48 2.72 1.23 9.95
CA ASN A 48 3.92 1.33 10.83
C ASN A 48 5.25 0.81 10.27
N THR A 49 5.44 0.77 8.94
CA THR A 49 6.75 0.40 8.36
C THR A 49 7.00 1.05 7.00
N ASN A 50 8.23 0.94 6.49
CA ASN A 50 8.57 1.40 5.14
C ASN A 50 8.29 0.32 4.09
N TRP A 51 8.17 0.71 2.81
CA TRP A 51 7.86 -0.22 1.72
C TRP A 51 8.86 -1.38 1.60
N GLY A 52 10.16 -1.14 1.77
CA GLY A 52 11.18 -2.19 1.70
C GLY A 52 11.01 -3.29 2.76
N ASN A 53 10.38 -2.99 3.89
CA ASN A 53 10.03 -3.97 4.90
C ASN A 53 8.76 -4.75 4.55
N VAL A 54 7.77 -4.09 3.93
CA VAL A 54 6.59 -4.76 3.37
C VAL A 54 7.00 -5.76 2.30
N GLU A 55 7.88 -5.37 1.38
CA GLU A 55 8.39 -6.26 0.33
C GLU A 55 9.07 -7.51 0.90
N LYS A 56 9.87 -7.35 1.97
CA LYS A 56 10.48 -8.49 2.67
C LYS A 56 9.42 -9.42 3.26
N ALA A 57 8.40 -8.88 3.93
CA ALA A 57 7.31 -9.66 4.51
C ALA A 57 6.48 -10.40 3.43
N ILE A 58 6.11 -9.72 2.34
CA ILE A 58 5.43 -10.32 1.20
C ILE A 58 6.29 -11.45 0.60
N ASN A 59 7.58 -11.22 0.40
CA ASN A 59 8.49 -12.24 -0.13
C ASN A 59 8.59 -13.47 0.80
N ASN A 60 8.56 -13.29 2.12
CA ASN A 60 8.51 -14.39 3.07
C ASN A 60 7.20 -15.19 2.94
N LEU A 61 6.06 -14.50 2.81
CA LEU A 61 4.75 -15.13 2.58
C LEU A 61 4.71 -15.88 1.25
N LYS A 62 5.28 -15.33 0.17
CA LYS A 62 5.39 -16.01 -1.14
C LYS A 62 6.26 -17.27 -1.05
N LYS A 63 7.47 -17.16 -0.49
CA LYS A 63 8.41 -18.28 -0.32
C LYS A 63 7.81 -19.41 0.52
N SER A 64 6.99 -19.07 1.51
CA SER A 64 6.30 -20.05 2.36
C SER A 64 4.98 -20.57 1.78
N ARG A 65 4.58 -20.13 0.58
CA ARG A 65 3.29 -20.41 -0.06
C ARG A 65 2.09 -20.02 0.82
N ALA A 66 2.28 -18.99 1.64
CA ALA A 66 1.30 -18.49 2.59
C ALA A 66 0.51 -17.28 2.08
N LEU A 67 0.88 -16.67 0.95
CA LEU A 67 0.22 -15.48 0.40
C LEU A 67 -1.12 -15.80 -0.30
N SER A 68 -2.09 -16.31 0.46
CA SER A 68 -3.49 -16.45 0.05
C SER A 68 -4.40 -16.39 1.28
N ALA A 69 -5.65 -15.95 1.11
CA ALA A 69 -6.60 -15.84 2.22
C ALA A 69 -6.73 -17.17 3.00
N LYS A 70 -6.85 -18.30 2.28
CA LYS A 70 -6.98 -19.62 2.89
C LYS A 70 -5.73 -20.07 3.65
N ALA A 71 -4.53 -19.76 3.13
CA ALA A 71 -3.28 -20.12 3.79
C ALA A 71 -3.03 -19.24 5.02
N LEU A 72 -3.28 -17.92 4.92
CA LEU A 72 -3.18 -16.97 6.03
C LEU A 72 -4.19 -17.27 7.15
N TYR A 73 -5.38 -17.77 6.81
CA TYR A 73 -6.35 -18.18 7.82
C TYR A 73 -5.93 -19.44 8.59
N LYS A 74 -5.19 -20.35 7.95
CA LYS A 74 -4.81 -21.65 8.53
C LYS A 74 -3.45 -21.66 9.19
N ILE A 75 -2.60 -20.67 8.90
CA ILE A 75 -1.24 -20.62 9.45
C ILE A 75 -1.30 -20.28 10.94
N GLN A 76 -0.45 -20.92 11.74
CA GLN A 76 -0.34 -20.61 13.16
C GLN A 76 0.19 -19.18 13.34
N ASP A 77 -0.38 -18.44 14.28
CA ASP A 77 -0.02 -17.04 14.56
C ASP A 77 1.48 -16.85 14.77
N LYS A 78 2.15 -17.72 15.53
CA LYS A 78 3.61 -17.67 15.73
C LYS A 78 4.39 -17.76 14.43
N ARG A 79 3.91 -18.57 13.47
CA ARG A 79 4.54 -18.71 12.16
C ARG A 79 4.21 -17.52 11.26
N LEU A 80 2.99 -17.01 11.32
CA LEU A 80 2.63 -15.79 10.58
C LEU A 80 3.47 -14.60 11.06
N ALA A 81 3.57 -14.42 12.37
CA ALA A 81 4.35 -13.39 13.04
C ALA A 81 5.83 -13.41 12.60
N SER A 82 6.43 -14.59 12.46
CA SER A 82 7.82 -14.69 11.98
C SER A 82 7.97 -14.31 10.51
N LEU A 83 6.99 -14.62 9.65
CA LEU A 83 7.01 -14.29 8.22
C LEU A 83 6.83 -12.78 8.00
N ILE A 84 5.95 -12.13 8.76
CA ILE A 84 5.66 -10.69 8.63
C ILE A 84 6.55 -9.81 9.52
N ARG A 85 7.46 -10.41 10.28
CA ARG A 85 8.38 -9.72 11.21
C ARG A 85 9.04 -8.45 10.64
N PRO A 86 9.47 -8.39 9.36
CA PRO A 86 10.05 -7.17 8.81
C PRO A 86 9.10 -5.97 8.81
N ALA A 87 7.79 -6.20 8.69
CA ALA A 87 6.78 -5.17 8.46
C ALA A 87 6.20 -4.53 9.73
N GLY A 88 6.67 -4.84 10.94
CA GLY A 88 6.21 -4.18 12.17
C GLY A 88 6.00 -5.14 13.34
N TYR A 89 5.28 -4.70 14.38
CA TYR A 89 5.18 -5.42 15.66
C TYR A 89 4.42 -6.74 15.56
N TYR A 90 5.14 -7.81 15.87
CA TYR A 90 4.73 -9.21 15.81
C TYR A 90 4.32 -9.72 17.20
N ASN A 91 3.43 -8.97 17.87
CA ASN A 91 2.79 -9.17 19.20
C ASN A 91 3.07 -7.98 20.15
N ILE A 92 2.08 -7.13 20.39
CA ILE A 92 1.90 -6.35 21.64
C ILE A 92 0.55 -6.78 22.20
#